data_AF-A0A3L7MVL0-F1
#
_entry.id   AF-A0A3L7MVL0-F1
#
_cell.length_a   1.000
_cell.length_b   1.000
_cell.length_c   1.000
_cell.angle_alpha   90.00
_cell.angle_beta   90.00
_cell.angle_gamma   90.00
#
_symmetry.space_group_name_H-M   'P 1'
#
loop_
_entity.id
_entity.type
_entity.pdbx_description
1 polymer ?
#
loop_
_entity_poly.entity_id
_entity_poly.type
_entity_poly.pdbx_seq_one_letter_code
_entity_poly.pdbx_strand_id
1 'polypeptide(L)'
;MFNPRICIKTVIGLILIVSGSLVVAEETSLKGYKTVAEAQKFKLEKSSIEGTTKNAGKLGFRFDWNKELGAMVVEVDKDSPAGKAGIIKGDVLSKVLGNKIPDLETLRLYLIEIREGDKVKVIVKREGDFKEFELLATSWSNPLTNQSKVKLGVFFAPNKNQTKLEIKGVTPNGSAEKAGVKLGDTLITIDGKKVTPVTGINQILEGKKPGDVVRVVVSRNGKAFNLEARLDSDAPDEGSKSWNDLERKLFKKPVYKLAVIPVEFPDQKLNEKIKSSDWEDALFSTKKFNDKNATGQKVYGSMNDFYIEQSDGICKVEGKIFAAVAVEKKRMEYASGSPRTAILDQALTLVFARDGEKALEGFDGVFFLYAGSRAAITRGNILWPHKGFYTYKGKRIAYFICPEGGEKMFSISVIAHEFGHMLGLPDLYARPEVPDMEGLGRWCSMSNGEGLDGRPVHFSAWCKEQMGWTVPTMIDPRVQQKLIISPIEGKNSECIKIPVRPDGTEYFLLENRIKKGFDQNLPGEGLLIWRVVDGKPNLEESHGIAGPAGPGRFPESVPYPSKSNSNFTPMTTPTSTPVKQGGWPLHITNIQRLPDGRVAFQIGYEFY
;
A
#
# COMPACT_ATOMS: atom_id res chain seq x y z
N MET A 1 11.34 -44.94 55.30
CA MET A 1 10.28 -45.91 54.96
C MET A 1 8.93 -45.29 55.26
N PHE A 2 8.02 -45.34 54.29
CA PHE A 2 6.57 -45.06 54.31
C PHE A 2 6.03 -43.66 54.70
N ASN A 3 5.66 -42.92 53.64
CA ASN A 3 4.42 -42.11 53.49
C ASN A 3 3.25 -43.12 53.19
N PRO A 4 1.92 -42.82 53.22
CA PRO A 4 1.32 -41.48 53.18
C PRO A 4 -0.11 -41.24 53.77
N ARG A 5 -0.58 -39.98 53.60
CA ARG A 5 -1.94 -39.51 53.17
C ARG A 5 -2.92 -38.81 54.16
N ILE A 6 -3.28 -37.58 53.72
CA ILE A 6 -4.61 -36.94 53.59
C ILE A 6 -5.22 -36.22 54.80
N CYS A 7 -5.41 -34.90 54.64
CA CYS A 7 -6.52 -34.16 55.25
C CYS A 7 -7.09 -33.17 54.22
N ILE A 8 -8.37 -33.36 53.87
CA ILE A 8 -9.17 -32.56 52.93
C ILE A 8 -9.90 -31.48 53.73
N LYS A 9 -9.79 -30.21 53.33
CA LYS A 9 -10.73 -29.15 53.72
C LYS A 9 -11.59 -28.79 52.52
N THR A 10 -12.89 -29.08 52.66
CA THR A 10 -13.97 -28.79 51.74
C THR A 10 -14.39 -27.31 51.86
N VAL A 11 -14.34 -26.55 50.78
CA VAL A 11 -15.17 -25.35 50.58
C VAL A 11 -15.95 -25.57 49.28
N ILE A 12 -17.28 -25.54 49.41
CA ILE A 12 -18.24 -25.76 48.35
C ILE A 12 -18.23 -24.53 47.42
N GLY A 13 -17.72 -24.70 46.20
CA GLY A 13 -17.84 -23.74 45.11
C GLY A 13 -19.03 -24.10 44.24
N LEU A 14 -20.05 -23.25 44.26
CA LEU A 14 -21.25 -23.30 43.44
C LEU A 14 -20.86 -23.27 41.94
N ILE A 15 -20.96 -24.40 41.24
CA ILE A 15 -20.85 -24.43 39.77
C ILE A 15 -22.22 -24.00 39.22
N LEU A 16 -22.33 -22.74 38.86
CA LEU A 16 -23.43 -22.22 38.04
C LEU A 16 -23.10 -22.55 36.58
N ILE A 17 -23.80 -23.55 36.04
CA ILE A 17 -23.78 -23.89 34.61
C ILE A 17 -24.53 -22.77 33.86
N VAL A 18 -23.79 -21.78 33.36
CA VAL A 18 -24.32 -20.67 32.52
C VAL A 18 -23.93 -20.85 31.04
N SER A 19 -23.55 -22.06 30.61
CA SER A 19 -23.10 -22.29 29.23
C SER A 19 -24.23 -22.60 28.25
N GLY A 20 -25.43 -22.99 28.70
CA GLY A 20 -26.55 -23.36 27.81
C GLY A 20 -27.36 -22.17 27.31
N SER A 21 -27.71 -21.23 28.18
CA SER A 21 -28.63 -20.13 27.82
C SER A 21 -27.95 -19.00 27.06
N LEU A 22 -26.66 -18.75 27.29
CA LEU A 22 -25.91 -17.70 26.59
C LEU A 22 -25.67 -18.08 25.11
N VAL A 23 -25.30 -19.35 24.85
CA VAL A 23 -25.05 -19.87 23.50
C VAL A 23 -26.34 -19.91 22.68
N VAL A 24 -27.46 -20.30 23.29
CA VAL A 24 -28.77 -20.35 22.60
C VAL A 24 -29.30 -18.94 22.29
N ALA A 25 -29.13 -17.97 23.19
CA ALA A 25 -29.53 -16.58 22.94
C ALA A 25 -28.71 -15.94 21.79
N GLU A 26 -27.42 -16.24 21.72
CA GLU A 26 -26.50 -15.73 20.69
C GLU A 26 -26.73 -16.35 19.31
N GLU A 27 -27.06 -17.65 19.23
CA GLU A 27 -27.48 -18.28 17.97
C GLU A 27 -28.82 -17.73 17.45
N THR A 28 -29.76 -17.37 18.35
CA THR A 28 -31.04 -16.78 17.92
C THR A 28 -30.92 -15.34 17.41
N SER A 29 -29.96 -14.53 17.91
CA SER A 29 -29.73 -13.15 17.47
C SER A 29 -28.98 -13.04 16.14
N LEU A 30 -28.22 -14.08 15.78
CA LEU A 30 -27.50 -14.19 14.51
C LEU A 30 -28.32 -14.87 13.40
N LYS A 31 -29.61 -15.11 13.63
CA LYS A 31 -30.49 -15.71 12.62
C LYS A 31 -30.49 -14.87 11.33
N GLY A 32 -30.11 -15.51 10.22
CA GLY A 32 -30.03 -14.89 8.89
C GLY A 32 -28.70 -14.22 8.56
N TYR A 33 -27.73 -14.23 9.49
CA TYR A 33 -26.34 -13.88 9.17
C TYR A 33 -25.66 -15.02 8.41
N LYS A 34 -24.80 -14.64 7.45
CA LYS A 34 -24.01 -15.57 6.63
C LYS A 34 -22.53 -15.37 6.90
N THR A 35 -21.75 -16.44 6.86
CA THR A 35 -20.28 -16.32 6.87
C THR A 35 -19.76 -15.70 5.57
N VAL A 36 -18.48 -15.31 5.55
CA VAL A 36 -17.80 -14.83 4.33
C VAL A 36 -17.93 -15.84 3.18
N ALA A 37 -17.84 -17.14 3.47
CA ALA A 37 -17.93 -18.20 2.47
C ALA A 37 -19.32 -18.32 1.84
N GLU A 38 -20.37 -18.05 2.63
CA GLU A 38 -21.79 -18.14 2.26
C GLU A 38 -22.36 -16.82 1.74
N ALA A 39 -21.59 -15.73 1.84
CA ALA A 39 -21.99 -14.42 1.36
C ALA A 39 -22.39 -14.49 -0.12
N GLN A 40 -23.39 -13.71 -0.50
CA GLN A 40 -23.71 -13.50 -1.89
C GLN A 40 -22.59 -12.70 -2.54
N LYS A 41 -21.78 -13.45 -3.27
CA LYS A 41 -20.64 -12.94 -4.02
C LYS A 41 -21.14 -12.17 -5.23
N PHE A 42 -20.36 -11.18 -5.62
CA PHE A 42 -20.56 -10.50 -6.88
C PHE A 42 -20.44 -11.51 -8.04
N LYS A 43 -21.51 -11.67 -8.83
CA LYS A 43 -21.56 -12.53 -10.03
C LYS A 43 -21.85 -11.67 -11.26
N LEU A 44 -21.01 -11.80 -12.28
CA LEU A 44 -21.29 -11.31 -13.64
C LEU A 44 -22.06 -12.39 -14.41
N GLU A 45 -23.18 -12.06 -15.05
CA GLU A 45 -23.85 -12.99 -15.96
C GLU A 45 -23.11 -13.02 -17.31
N LYS A 46 -22.54 -14.19 -17.62
CA LYS A 46 -21.91 -14.62 -18.90
C LYS A 46 -21.05 -13.56 -19.64
N SER A 47 -19.73 -13.67 -19.48
CA SER A 47 -18.77 -13.12 -20.45
C SER A 47 -18.41 -14.22 -21.47
N SER A 48 -18.65 -13.97 -22.75
CA SER A 48 -18.07 -14.75 -23.85
C SER A 48 -16.75 -14.11 -24.26
N ILE A 49 -15.78 -14.12 -23.36
CA ILE A 49 -14.44 -13.55 -23.58
C ILE A 49 -13.46 -14.71 -23.74
N GLU A 50 -13.06 -15.00 -24.97
CA GLU A 50 -11.91 -15.86 -25.29
C GLU A 50 -10.64 -14.99 -25.29
N GLY A 51 -10.17 -14.59 -24.12
CA GLY A 51 -9.00 -13.74 -23.96
C GLY A 51 -8.27 -14.03 -22.64
N THR A 52 -6.97 -14.30 -22.70
CA THR A 52 -6.14 -14.73 -21.56
C THR A 52 -5.35 -13.60 -20.88
N THR A 53 -5.64 -12.33 -21.17
CA THR A 53 -4.87 -11.18 -20.66
C THR A 53 -5.59 -10.49 -19.48
N LYS A 54 -4.81 -9.94 -18.53
CA LYS A 54 -5.34 -9.30 -17.30
C LYS A 54 -5.57 -7.78 -17.43
N ASN A 55 -5.14 -7.16 -18.52
CA ASN A 55 -5.20 -5.70 -18.69
C ASN A 55 -6.55 -5.26 -19.27
N ALA A 56 -7.09 -4.13 -18.81
CA ALA A 56 -8.28 -3.52 -19.40
C ALA A 56 -8.03 -3.15 -20.87
N GLY A 57 -9.01 -3.38 -21.74
CA GLY A 57 -8.97 -3.02 -23.15
C GLY A 57 -9.58 -1.65 -23.43
N LYS A 58 -9.03 -0.93 -24.41
CA LYS A 58 -9.49 0.38 -24.89
C LYS A 58 -10.11 0.22 -26.28
N LEU A 59 -11.30 0.76 -26.47
CA LEU A 59 -11.96 0.86 -27.79
C LEU A 59 -11.76 2.22 -28.48
N GLY A 60 -11.60 3.30 -27.69
CA GLY A 60 -11.22 4.64 -28.17
C GLY A 60 -12.32 5.51 -28.77
N PHE A 61 -13.51 5.45 -28.19
CA PHE A 61 -14.56 6.45 -28.37
C PHE A 61 -15.09 6.91 -27.01
N ARG A 62 -15.64 8.14 -26.97
CA ARG A 62 -16.42 8.66 -25.84
C ARG A 62 -17.87 8.76 -26.24
N PHE A 63 -18.74 8.62 -25.26
CA PHE A 63 -20.18 8.76 -25.45
C PHE A 63 -20.80 9.54 -24.29
N ASP A 64 -21.90 10.22 -24.59
CA ASP A 64 -22.80 10.81 -23.60
C ASP A 64 -24.14 10.07 -23.61
N TRP A 65 -24.85 10.11 -22.48
CA TRP A 65 -26.16 9.48 -22.36
C TRP A 65 -27.28 10.46 -22.65
N ASN A 66 -28.10 10.15 -23.66
CA ASN A 66 -29.33 10.86 -23.97
C ASN A 66 -30.53 10.03 -23.48
N LYS A 67 -31.48 10.64 -22.76
CA LYS A 67 -32.65 9.94 -22.19
C LYS A 67 -33.59 9.33 -23.24
N GLU A 68 -33.63 9.88 -24.45
CA GLU A 68 -34.51 9.42 -25.55
C GLU A 68 -33.78 8.51 -26.53
N LEU A 69 -32.50 8.78 -26.78
CA LEU A 69 -31.72 8.09 -27.82
C LEU A 69 -30.78 6.99 -27.26
N GLY A 70 -30.37 7.06 -26.00
CA GLY A 70 -29.36 6.17 -25.40
C GLY A 70 -27.94 6.73 -25.51
N ALA A 71 -26.93 5.85 -25.60
CA ALA A 71 -25.52 6.23 -25.58
C ALA A 71 -25.03 6.75 -26.93
N MET A 72 -24.90 8.07 -27.06
CA MET A 72 -24.46 8.76 -28.27
C MET A 72 -22.95 8.99 -28.25
N VAL A 73 -22.25 8.57 -29.30
CA VAL A 73 -20.81 8.80 -29.49
C VAL A 73 -20.56 10.29 -29.75
N VAL A 74 -19.77 10.92 -28.88
CA VAL A 74 -19.45 12.36 -28.94
C VAL A 74 -18.04 12.63 -29.46
N GLU A 75 -17.15 11.64 -29.34
CA GLU A 75 -15.76 11.74 -29.77
C GLU A 75 -15.22 10.34 -30.14
N VAL A 76 -14.35 10.28 -31.15
CA VAL A 76 -13.66 9.05 -31.56
C VAL A 76 -12.18 9.38 -31.82
N ASP A 77 -11.29 8.67 -31.14
CA ASP A 77 -9.84 8.76 -31.36
C ASP A 77 -9.53 8.15 -32.74
N LYS A 78 -8.96 8.93 -33.67
CA LYS A 78 -8.72 8.48 -35.06
C LYS A 78 -7.89 7.19 -35.16
N ASP A 79 -6.88 7.03 -34.31
CA ASP A 79 -5.96 5.89 -34.34
C ASP A 79 -6.40 4.70 -33.47
N SER A 80 -7.56 4.80 -32.83
CA SER A 80 -8.10 3.76 -31.94
C SER A 80 -8.81 2.62 -32.69
N PRO A 81 -9.14 1.51 -31.99
CA PRO A 81 -9.95 0.44 -32.58
C PRO A 81 -11.28 0.94 -33.18
N ALA A 82 -11.96 1.88 -32.54
CA ALA A 82 -13.22 2.42 -33.03
C ALA A 82 -13.05 3.38 -34.20
N GLY A 83 -12.01 4.22 -34.18
CA GLY A 83 -11.65 5.06 -35.32
C GLY A 83 -11.30 4.24 -36.55
N LYS A 84 -10.51 3.18 -36.37
CA LYS A 84 -10.15 2.22 -37.42
C LYS A 84 -11.34 1.41 -37.93
N ALA A 85 -12.27 1.04 -37.05
CA ALA A 85 -13.51 0.34 -37.41
C ALA A 85 -14.53 1.25 -38.13
N GLY A 86 -14.35 2.58 -38.09
CA GLY A 86 -15.24 3.53 -38.76
C GLY A 86 -16.47 3.92 -37.94
N ILE A 87 -16.42 3.78 -36.62
CA ILE A 87 -17.36 4.43 -35.70
C ILE A 87 -17.10 5.95 -35.74
N ILE A 88 -18.14 6.76 -35.79
CA ILE A 88 -18.03 8.22 -35.92
C ILE A 88 -18.85 8.93 -34.84
N LYS A 89 -18.55 10.22 -34.63
CA LYS A 89 -19.37 11.11 -33.82
C LYS A 89 -20.81 11.13 -34.36
N GLY A 90 -21.78 11.00 -33.46
CA GLY A 90 -23.21 10.95 -33.79
C GLY A 90 -23.80 9.54 -33.85
N ASP A 91 -22.97 8.50 -33.87
CA ASP A 91 -23.44 7.12 -33.73
C ASP A 91 -24.11 6.89 -32.37
N VAL A 92 -25.20 6.14 -32.33
CA VAL A 92 -25.87 5.77 -31.08
C VAL A 92 -25.68 4.28 -30.81
N LEU A 93 -25.02 3.92 -29.72
CA LEU A 93 -24.74 2.52 -29.39
C LEU A 93 -26.04 1.78 -29.05
N SER A 94 -26.27 0.66 -29.76
CA SER A 94 -27.44 -0.21 -29.56
C SER A 94 -27.07 -1.52 -28.86
N LYS A 95 -25.92 -2.12 -29.22
CA LYS A 95 -25.37 -3.30 -28.54
C LYS A 95 -23.86 -3.21 -28.39
N VAL A 96 -23.34 -3.75 -27.30
CA VAL A 96 -21.91 -3.98 -27.05
C VAL A 96 -21.73 -5.39 -26.50
N LEU A 97 -20.71 -6.11 -26.97
CA LEU A 97 -20.48 -7.53 -26.63
C LEU A 97 -21.71 -8.42 -26.92
N GLY A 98 -22.49 -8.07 -27.96
CA GLY A 98 -23.72 -8.78 -28.32
C GLY A 98 -24.94 -8.47 -27.42
N ASN A 99 -24.76 -7.70 -26.35
CA ASN A 99 -25.80 -7.39 -25.38
C ASN A 99 -26.47 -6.04 -25.64
N LYS A 100 -27.78 -5.95 -25.38
CA LYS A 100 -28.54 -4.68 -25.44
C LYS A 100 -28.08 -3.73 -24.33
N ILE A 101 -28.17 -2.44 -24.62
CA ILE A 101 -27.80 -1.35 -23.72
C ILE A 101 -29.09 -0.66 -23.22
N PRO A 102 -29.73 -1.14 -22.14
CA PRO A 102 -30.96 -0.53 -21.62
C PRO A 102 -30.69 0.81 -20.93
N ASP A 103 -29.52 0.98 -20.32
CA ASP A 103 -29.14 2.17 -19.56
C ASP A 103 -27.61 2.41 -19.60
N LEU A 104 -27.23 3.60 -19.14
CA LEU A 104 -25.84 4.05 -19.06
C LEU A 104 -24.96 3.11 -18.21
N GLU A 105 -25.54 2.57 -17.14
CA GLU A 105 -24.84 1.72 -16.18
C GLU A 105 -24.50 0.37 -16.80
N THR A 106 -25.45 -0.21 -17.54
CA THR A 106 -25.26 -1.46 -18.28
C THR A 106 -24.21 -1.32 -19.37
N LEU A 107 -24.19 -0.21 -20.12
CA LEU A 107 -23.13 0.05 -21.09
C LEU A 107 -21.76 0.10 -20.44
N ARG A 108 -21.62 0.82 -19.32
CA ARG A 108 -20.35 0.99 -18.61
C ARG A 108 -19.83 -0.33 -18.06
N LEU A 109 -20.72 -1.21 -17.60
CA LEU A 109 -20.38 -2.57 -17.17
C LEU A 109 -19.92 -3.46 -18.34
N TYR A 110 -20.46 -3.31 -19.54
CA TYR A 110 -19.94 -4.03 -20.70
C TYR A 110 -18.55 -3.55 -21.11
N LEU A 111 -18.29 -2.24 -21.00
CA LEU A 111 -17.01 -1.67 -21.42
C LEU A 111 -15.85 -2.03 -20.48
N ILE A 112 -16.10 -2.22 -19.17
CA ILE A 112 -15.05 -2.61 -18.21
C ILE A 112 -14.64 -4.09 -18.32
N GLU A 113 -15.52 -4.96 -18.84
CA GLU A 113 -15.20 -6.37 -19.04
C GLU A 113 -14.20 -6.59 -20.18
N ILE A 114 -14.08 -5.63 -21.10
CA ILE A 114 -13.17 -5.71 -22.24
C ILE A 114 -11.72 -5.76 -21.74
N ARG A 115 -10.99 -6.77 -22.17
CA ARG A 115 -9.55 -6.95 -21.96
C ARG A 115 -8.77 -6.62 -23.23
N GLU A 116 -7.49 -6.35 -23.05
CA GLU A 116 -6.56 -6.16 -24.16
C GLU A 116 -6.53 -7.40 -25.06
N GLY A 117 -6.73 -7.21 -26.35
CA GLY A 117 -6.81 -8.28 -27.34
C GLY A 117 -8.22 -8.83 -27.59
N ASP A 118 -9.22 -8.40 -26.82
CA ASP A 118 -10.60 -8.86 -27.03
C ASP A 118 -11.16 -8.41 -28.38
N LYS A 119 -11.91 -9.30 -29.02
CA LYS A 119 -12.76 -8.96 -30.17
C LYS A 119 -14.12 -8.53 -29.67
N VAL A 120 -14.42 -7.25 -29.77
CA VAL A 120 -15.63 -6.64 -29.25
C VAL A 120 -16.57 -6.30 -30.39
N LYS A 121 -17.73 -6.97 -30.43
CA LYS A 121 -18.81 -6.62 -31.35
C LYS A 121 -19.62 -5.45 -30.82
N VAL A 122 -19.79 -4.42 -31.64
CA VAL A 122 -20.55 -3.21 -31.34
C VAL A 122 -21.55 -2.96 -32.46
N ILE A 123 -22.82 -2.80 -32.12
CA ILE A 123 -23.87 -2.38 -33.07
C ILE A 123 -24.27 -0.96 -32.72
N VAL A 124 -24.24 -0.07 -33.71
CA VAL A 124 -24.66 1.32 -33.57
C VAL A 124 -25.83 1.62 -34.49
N LYS A 125 -26.64 2.62 -34.14
CA LYS A 125 -27.64 3.24 -35.00
C LYS A 125 -27.05 4.53 -35.58
N ARG A 126 -26.96 4.62 -36.90
CA ARG A 126 -26.48 5.80 -37.64
C ARG A 126 -27.55 6.21 -38.64
N GLU A 127 -28.07 7.43 -38.51
CA GLU A 127 -29.08 7.99 -39.42
C GLU A 127 -30.36 7.13 -39.58
N GLY A 128 -30.67 6.27 -38.61
CA GLY A 128 -31.82 5.37 -38.64
C GLY A 128 -31.48 3.89 -38.83
N ASP A 129 -30.36 3.60 -39.50
CA ASP A 129 -29.93 2.25 -39.81
C ASP A 129 -28.99 1.66 -38.76
N PHE A 130 -29.05 0.34 -38.57
CA PHE A 130 -28.12 -0.38 -37.70
C PHE A 130 -26.87 -0.81 -38.48
N LYS A 131 -25.69 -0.51 -37.92
CA LYS A 131 -24.39 -0.93 -38.45
C LYS A 131 -23.65 -1.74 -37.39
N GLU A 132 -23.08 -2.87 -37.80
CA GLU A 132 -22.29 -3.75 -36.94
C GLU A 132 -20.80 -3.54 -37.21
N PHE A 133 -20.02 -3.46 -36.12
CA PHE A 133 -18.58 -3.29 -36.12
C PHE A 133 -17.94 -4.34 -35.20
N GLU A 134 -16.76 -4.85 -35.60
CA GLU A 134 -15.91 -5.68 -34.76
C GLU A 134 -14.63 -4.90 -34.44
N LEU A 135 -14.35 -4.68 -33.17
CA LEU A 135 -13.22 -3.91 -32.69
C LEU A 135 -12.23 -4.84 -32.00
N LEU A 136 -10.95 -4.75 -32.35
CA LEU A 136 -9.89 -5.40 -31.60
C LEU A 136 -9.42 -4.44 -30.49
N ALA A 137 -9.77 -4.74 -29.24
CA ALA A 137 -9.43 -3.90 -28.10
C ALA A 137 -7.90 -3.84 -27.92
N THR A 138 -7.35 -2.63 -27.86
CA THR A 138 -5.92 -2.41 -27.61
C THR A 138 -5.68 -2.10 -26.14
N SER A 139 -4.44 -2.10 -25.66
CA SER A 139 -4.14 -1.61 -24.32
C SER A 139 -4.54 -0.13 -24.17
N TRP A 140 -4.79 0.30 -22.93
CA TRP A 140 -4.90 1.73 -22.59
C TRP A 140 -3.57 2.49 -22.75
N SER A 141 -2.48 1.78 -23.05
CA SER A 141 -1.21 2.39 -23.42
C SER A 141 -1.20 2.74 -24.91
N ASN A 142 -1.49 4.00 -25.22
CA ASN A 142 -0.74 4.63 -26.30
C ASN A 142 0.61 5.11 -25.73
N PRO A 143 1.72 4.91 -26.46
CA PRO A 143 3.06 5.22 -26.00
C PRO A 143 3.22 6.71 -25.67
N LEU A 144 4.11 6.98 -24.73
CA LEU A 144 4.63 8.28 -24.32
C LEU A 144 4.60 9.33 -25.45
N THR A 145 3.54 10.14 -25.52
CA THR A 145 3.78 11.57 -25.70
C THR A 145 4.24 12.06 -24.34
N ASN A 146 5.56 12.04 -24.15
CA ASN A 146 6.26 12.65 -23.05
C ASN A 146 5.92 14.16 -23.04
N GLN A 147 4.79 14.54 -22.43
CA GLN A 147 4.64 15.88 -21.93
C GLN A 147 5.42 15.92 -20.63
N SER A 148 6.72 16.18 -20.75
CA SER A 148 7.60 16.46 -19.62
C SER A 148 6.91 17.51 -18.76
N LYS A 149 6.47 17.12 -17.55
CA LYS A 149 6.05 18.10 -16.55
C LYS A 149 7.25 19.02 -16.26
N VAL A 150 6.97 20.28 -16.02
CA VAL A 150 7.99 21.28 -15.68
C VAL A 150 7.72 21.82 -14.29
N LYS A 151 8.78 22.14 -13.55
CA LYS A 151 8.68 22.76 -12.23
C LYS A 151 9.52 24.03 -12.19
N LEU A 152 9.05 24.98 -11.40
CA LEU A 152 9.83 26.18 -11.08
C LEU A 152 10.92 25.89 -10.04
N GLY A 153 10.78 24.82 -9.23
CA GLY A 153 11.79 24.43 -8.23
C GLY A 153 11.72 25.25 -6.93
N VAL A 154 10.52 25.69 -6.52
CA VAL A 154 10.29 26.40 -5.25
C VAL A 154 9.47 25.56 -4.27
N PHE A 155 9.82 25.65 -3.00
CA PHE A 155 8.99 25.23 -1.87
C PHE A 155 8.33 26.46 -1.29
N PHE A 156 7.03 26.39 -1.02
CA PHE A 156 6.26 27.53 -0.54
C PHE A 156 5.24 27.11 0.50
N ALA A 157 4.84 28.05 1.35
CA ALA A 157 3.72 27.92 2.26
C ALA A 157 2.85 29.18 2.18
N PRO A 158 1.55 29.09 2.50
CA PRO A 158 0.75 30.29 2.70
C PRO A 158 1.39 31.20 3.76
N ASN A 159 1.38 32.51 3.54
CA ASN A 159 1.80 33.48 4.55
C ASN A 159 0.85 33.44 5.77
N LYS A 160 1.20 34.14 6.86
CA LYS A 160 0.40 34.13 8.11
C LYS A 160 -1.09 34.44 7.93
N ASN A 161 -1.44 35.21 6.90
CA ASN A 161 -2.82 35.60 6.59
C ASN A 161 -3.45 34.72 5.49
N GLN A 162 -2.80 33.62 5.07
CA GLN A 162 -3.24 32.66 4.05
C GLN A 162 -3.65 33.26 2.69
N THR A 163 -3.12 34.43 2.32
CA THR A 163 -3.52 35.16 1.10
C THR A 163 -2.48 35.13 0.00
N LYS A 164 -1.22 34.83 0.34
CA LYS A 164 -0.08 34.80 -0.60
C LYS A 164 0.83 33.62 -0.30
N LEU A 165 1.64 33.21 -1.27
CA LEU A 165 2.62 32.14 -1.11
C LEU A 165 3.99 32.72 -0.79
N GLU A 166 4.57 32.33 0.34
CA GLU A 166 5.92 32.68 0.76
C GLU A 166 6.87 31.51 0.48
N ILE A 167 8.01 31.80 -0.14
CA ILE A 167 9.04 30.83 -0.48
C ILE A 167 9.73 30.36 0.81
N LYS A 168 9.57 29.06 1.11
CA LYS A 168 10.17 28.36 2.27
C LYS A 168 11.39 27.54 1.89
N GLY A 169 11.71 27.44 0.61
CA GLY A 169 12.92 26.82 0.12
C GLY A 169 13.01 26.96 -1.39
N VAL A 170 14.22 26.87 -1.93
CA VAL A 170 14.47 26.82 -3.36
C VAL A 170 15.30 25.57 -3.62
N THR A 171 14.96 24.85 -4.69
CA THR A 171 15.67 23.63 -5.08
C THR A 171 17.08 24.02 -5.55
N PRO A 172 18.15 23.45 -4.96
CA PRO A 172 19.52 23.71 -5.40
C PRO A 172 19.69 23.38 -6.88
N ASN A 173 20.35 24.26 -7.64
CA ASN A 173 20.50 24.22 -9.09
C ASN A 173 19.18 24.19 -9.91
N GLY A 174 18.03 24.47 -9.28
CA GLY A 174 16.72 24.49 -9.96
C GLY A 174 16.42 25.80 -10.68
N SER A 175 15.39 25.80 -11.53
CA SER A 175 14.96 26.95 -12.33
C SER A 175 14.77 28.25 -11.54
N ALA A 176 14.18 28.18 -10.36
CA ALA A 176 13.96 29.33 -9.48
C ALA A 176 15.24 29.88 -8.86
N GLU A 177 16.19 29.02 -8.48
CA GLU A 177 17.46 29.45 -7.91
C GLU A 177 18.29 30.17 -8.99
N LYS A 178 18.36 29.57 -10.19
CA LYS A 178 19.00 30.17 -11.37
C LYS A 178 18.37 31.52 -11.74
N ALA A 179 17.05 31.65 -11.55
CA ALA A 179 16.32 32.90 -11.77
C ALA A 179 16.50 33.94 -10.65
N GLY A 180 17.13 33.58 -9.53
CA GLY A 180 17.39 34.49 -8.41
C GLY A 180 16.24 34.61 -7.40
N VAL A 181 15.31 33.65 -7.38
CA VAL A 181 14.32 33.50 -6.30
C VAL A 181 15.02 33.07 -5.01
N LYS A 182 14.64 33.62 -3.87
CA LYS A 182 15.29 33.38 -2.57
C LYS A 182 14.28 32.96 -1.51
N LEU A 183 14.80 32.29 -0.47
CA LEU A 183 14.07 32.03 0.77
C LEU A 183 13.51 33.34 1.34
N GLY A 184 12.23 33.34 1.73
CA GLY A 184 11.54 34.51 2.28
C GLY A 184 10.88 35.42 1.23
N ASP A 185 11.08 35.17 -0.07
CA ASP A 185 10.33 35.87 -1.11
C ASP A 185 8.83 35.56 -1.03
N THR A 186 7.97 36.51 -1.37
CA THR A 186 6.53 36.25 -1.57
C THR A 186 6.20 36.23 -3.05
N LEU A 187 5.67 35.14 -3.56
CA LEU A 187 5.33 34.98 -4.97
C LEU A 187 4.05 35.77 -5.31
N ILE A 188 4.12 36.64 -6.33
CA ILE A 188 3.02 37.52 -6.75
C ILE A 188 2.36 36.99 -8.04
N THR A 189 3.12 36.87 -9.12
CA THR A 189 2.61 36.38 -10.42
C THR A 189 3.62 35.48 -11.13
N ILE A 190 3.11 34.63 -12.01
CA ILE A 190 3.88 33.90 -13.03
C ILE A 190 3.19 34.14 -14.37
N ASP A 191 3.94 34.63 -15.38
CA ASP A 191 3.43 35.04 -16.69
C ASP A 191 2.22 36.00 -16.57
N GLY A 192 2.25 36.91 -15.60
CA GLY A 192 1.17 37.86 -15.32
C GLY A 192 -0.05 37.25 -14.62
N LYS A 193 -0.14 35.92 -14.47
CA LYS A 193 -1.21 35.24 -13.71
C LYS A 193 -0.92 35.32 -12.22
N LYS A 194 -1.92 35.74 -11.44
CA LYS A 194 -1.81 35.86 -9.99
C LYS A 194 -1.66 34.48 -9.33
N VAL A 195 -0.64 34.37 -8.48
CA VAL A 195 -0.39 33.15 -7.72
C VAL A 195 -1.04 33.29 -6.34
N THR A 196 -1.94 32.36 -5.99
CA THR A 196 -2.59 32.28 -4.68
C THR A 196 -2.48 30.85 -4.14
N PRO A 197 -2.76 30.61 -2.85
CA PRO A 197 -2.85 29.24 -2.33
C PRO A 197 -3.88 28.35 -3.05
N VAL A 198 -4.91 28.95 -3.66
CA VAL A 198 -5.97 28.23 -4.38
C VAL A 198 -5.56 27.91 -5.82
N THR A 199 -4.94 28.86 -6.53
CA THR A 199 -4.47 28.62 -7.92
C THR A 199 -3.19 27.78 -7.94
N GLY A 200 -2.31 27.98 -6.96
CA GLY A 200 -1.02 27.29 -6.89
C GLY A 200 -0.11 27.61 -8.08
N ILE A 201 1.09 27.04 -8.05
CA ILE A 201 2.09 27.22 -9.11
C ILE A 201 1.86 26.21 -10.25
N ASN A 202 1.51 24.98 -9.91
CA ASN A 202 1.41 23.87 -10.86
C ASN A 202 0.31 24.08 -11.90
N GLN A 203 -0.81 24.71 -11.54
CA GLN A 203 -1.89 25.04 -12.47
C GLN A 203 -1.46 26.12 -13.49
N ILE A 204 -0.61 27.06 -13.07
CA ILE A 204 -0.13 28.14 -13.96
C ILE A 204 0.91 27.62 -14.96
N LEU A 205 1.68 26.59 -14.57
CA LEU A 205 2.68 25.95 -15.41
C LEU A 205 2.10 24.82 -16.29
N GLU A 206 0.79 24.56 -16.22
CA GLU A 206 0.14 23.54 -17.03
C GLU A 206 0.28 23.86 -18.54
N GLY A 207 0.73 22.86 -19.32
CA GLY A 207 1.00 23.00 -20.76
C GLY A 207 2.36 23.61 -21.15
N LYS A 208 3.20 24.01 -20.17
CA LYS A 208 4.57 24.49 -20.40
C LYS A 208 5.55 23.32 -20.60
N LYS A 209 6.66 23.57 -21.32
CA LYS A 209 7.67 22.57 -21.70
C LYS A 209 9.05 22.89 -21.12
N PRO A 210 9.93 21.89 -20.91
CA PRO A 210 11.30 22.13 -20.51
C PRO A 210 11.99 23.06 -21.50
N GLY A 211 12.68 24.09 -20.97
CA GLY A 211 13.30 25.15 -21.74
C GLY A 211 12.43 26.40 -21.89
N ASP A 212 11.12 26.35 -21.64
CA ASP A 212 10.25 27.53 -21.62
C ASP A 212 10.73 28.52 -20.56
N VAL A 213 10.69 29.82 -20.87
CA VAL A 213 11.00 30.89 -19.93
C VAL A 213 9.70 31.47 -19.41
N VAL A 214 9.54 31.50 -18.08
CA VAL A 214 8.41 32.13 -17.41
C VAL A 214 8.85 33.37 -16.65
N ARG A 215 8.01 34.41 -16.67
CA ARG A 215 8.26 35.64 -15.93
C ARG A 215 7.67 35.54 -14.53
N VAL A 216 8.53 35.54 -13.53
CA VAL A 216 8.16 35.39 -12.12
C VAL A 216 8.28 36.73 -11.42
N VAL A 217 7.21 37.19 -10.78
CA VAL A 217 7.23 38.40 -9.95
C VAL A 217 7.20 38.00 -8.49
N VAL A 218 8.23 38.38 -7.74
CA VAL A 218 8.33 38.15 -6.29
C VAL A 218 8.40 39.46 -5.52
N SER A 219 7.86 39.49 -4.30
CA SER A 219 8.10 40.54 -3.32
C SER A 219 9.21 40.12 -2.38
N ARG A 220 10.25 40.93 -2.25
CA ARG A 220 11.33 40.74 -1.29
C ARG A 220 11.46 42.00 -0.46
N ASN A 221 11.26 41.88 0.85
CA ASN A 221 11.28 43.02 1.79
C ASN A 221 10.37 44.19 1.33
N GLY A 222 9.19 43.86 0.80
CA GLY A 222 8.20 44.85 0.34
C GLY A 222 8.45 45.44 -1.06
N LYS A 223 9.58 45.15 -1.71
CA LYS A 223 9.87 45.57 -3.09
C LYS A 223 9.59 44.45 -4.09
N ALA A 224 9.04 44.79 -5.26
CA ALA A 224 8.78 43.82 -6.32
C ALA A 224 10.04 43.60 -7.19
N PHE A 225 10.31 42.35 -7.53
CA PHE A 225 11.39 41.93 -8.42
C PHE A 225 10.81 41.09 -9.55
N ASN A 226 11.20 41.42 -10.78
CA ASN A 226 10.83 40.67 -11.99
C ASN A 226 11.99 39.75 -12.35
N LEU A 227 11.74 38.45 -12.34
CA LEU A 227 12.72 37.39 -12.58
C LEU A 227 12.28 36.58 -13.81
N GLU A 228 13.25 36.02 -14.52
CA GLU A 228 13.00 35.14 -15.65
C GLU A 228 13.55 33.76 -15.34
N ALA A 229 12.66 32.78 -15.26
CA ALA A 229 13.02 31.41 -14.92
C ALA A 229 12.86 30.51 -16.14
N ARG A 230 13.98 29.94 -16.59
CA ARG A 230 13.96 28.86 -17.58
C ARG A 230 13.59 27.56 -16.90
N LEU A 231 12.46 26.98 -17.29
CA LEU A 231 11.90 25.78 -16.69
C LEU A 231 12.72 24.54 -17.05
N ASP A 232 13.14 23.78 -16.04
CA ASP A 232 13.82 22.50 -16.20
C ASP A 232 12.78 21.36 -16.25
N SER A 233 13.14 20.23 -16.86
CA SER A 233 12.28 19.03 -16.88
C SER A 233 12.12 18.45 -15.47
N ASP A 234 10.91 18.00 -15.11
CA ASP A 234 10.60 17.27 -13.87
C ASP A 234 11.16 15.84 -13.86
N ALA A 235 12.33 15.63 -14.48
CA ALA A 235 13.08 14.40 -14.30
C ALA A 235 13.54 14.40 -12.83
N PRO A 236 13.07 13.46 -12.00
CA PRO A 236 13.55 13.35 -10.64
C PRO A 236 15.04 12.99 -10.67
N ASP A 237 15.81 13.46 -9.69
CA ASP A 237 16.97 12.70 -9.22
C ASP A 237 16.54 11.23 -9.08
N GLU A 238 17.34 10.29 -9.59
CA GLU A 238 17.08 8.85 -9.54
C GLU A 238 16.61 8.42 -8.13
N GLY A 239 15.29 8.30 -7.93
CA GLY A 239 14.77 7.97 -6.60
C GLY A 239 13.30 8.23 -6.31
N SER A 240 12.56 9.07 -7.04
CA SER A 240 11.11 9.24 -6.77
C SER A 240 10.24 8.80 -7.96
N LYS A 241 9.83 7.54 -7.92
CA LYS A 241 8.74 7.02 -8.76
C LYS A 241 7.40 7.36 -8.12
N SER A 242 6.42 7.80 -8.92
CA SER A 242 5.04 7.93 -8.47
C SER A 242 4.51 6.57 -8.02
N TRP A 243 3.53 6.57 -7.11
CA TRP A 243 2.84 5.36 -6.66
C TRP A 243 2.31 4.49 -7.81
N ASN A 244 1.98 5.11 -8.95
CA ASN A 244 1.48 4.44 -10.16
C ASN A 244 2.59 3.99 -11.12
N ASP A 245 3.86 4.40 -10.91
CA ASP A 245 4.99 4.13 -11.81
C ASP A 245 5.77 2.85 -11.44
N LEU A 246 5.26 2.10 -10.47
CA LEU A 246 5.84 0.83 -10.06
C LEU A 246 4.98 -0.30 -10.60
N GLU A 247 5.34 -0.85 -11.76
CA GLU A 247 5.23 -2.31 -11.92
C GLU A 247 6.06 -2.94 -10.79
N ARG A 248 5.44 -3.12 -9.62
CA ARG A 248 6.08 -3.75 -8.47
C ARG A 248 6.22 -5.23 -8.83
N LYS A 249 7.44 -5.65 -9.15
CA LYS A 249 7.72 -7.08 -9.32
C LYS A 249 7.63 -7.76 -7.96
N LEU A 250 6.45 -8.24 -7.64
CA LEU A 250 6.17 -8.98 -6.41
C LEU A 250 6.87 -10.34 -6.46
N PHE A 251 7.43 -10.75 -5.32
CA PHE A 251 7.96 -12.09 -5.16
C PHE A 251 6.80 -13.08 -4.97
N LYS A 252 6.73 -14.11 -5.81
CA LYS A 252 5.61 -15.08 -5.84
C LYS A 252 6.01 -16.53 -5.56
N LYS A 253 7.30 -16.81 -5.39
CA LYS A 253 7.74 -18.18 -5.04
C LYS A 253 7.38 -18.47 -3.57
N PRO A 254 7.12 -19.75 -3.21
CA PRO A 254 6.75 -20.11 -1.84
C PRO A 254 7.90 -19.99 -0.83
N VAL A 255 9.15 -20.06 -1.30
CA VAL A 255 10.34 -19.94 -0.45
C VAL A 255 11.23 -18.83 -1.01
N TYR A 256 11.58 -17.88 -0.14
CA TYR A 256 12.60 -16.88 -0.42
C TYR A 256 13.93 -17.33 0.20
N LYS A 257 14.98 -17.45 -0.60
CA LYS A 257 16.32 -17.83 -0.13
C LYS A 257 17.17 -16.59 0.15
N LEU A 258 17.50 -16.34 1.41
CA LEU A 258 18.22 -15.17 1.87
C LEU A 258 19.67 -15.49 2.27
N ALA A 259 20.63 -14.80 1.66
CA ALA A 259 22.02 -14.82 2.12
C ALA A 259 22.24 -13.70 3.14
N VAL A 260 22.72 -14.02 4.34
CA VAL A 260 23.05 -13.02 5.37
C VAL A 260 24.56 -12.85 5.44
N ILE A 261 25.04 -11.63 5.23
CA ILE A 261 26.46 -11.27 5.28
C ILE A 261 26.67 -10.34 6.48
N PRO A 262 27.23 -10.85 7.59
CA PRO A 262 27.65 -10.00 8.70
C PRO A 262 28.84 -9.13 8.32
N VAL A 263 28.79 -7.83 8.63
CA VAL A 263 29.82 -6.85 8.26
C VAL A 263 30.39 -6.17 9.50
N GLU A 264 31.70 -6.28 9.68
CA GLU A 264 32.46 -5.62 10.74
C GLU A 264 33.29 -4.45 10.23
N PHE A 265 33.53 -3.48 11.10
CA PHE A 265 34.38 -2.32 10.85
C PHE A 265 35.64 -2.39 11.72
N PRO A 266 36.72 -1.66 11.38
CA PRO A 266 37.91 -1.57 12.23
C PRO A 266 37.60 -1.00 13.62
N ASP A 267 36.63 -0.09 13.72
CA ASP A 267 36.20 0.58 14.94
C ASP A 267 34.94 -0.03 15.59
N GLN A 268 34.33 -1.04 14.96
CA GLN A 268 33.10 -1.66 15.45
C GLN A 268 33.02 -3.13 15.06
N LYS A 269 33.07 -4.00 16.08
CA LYS A 269 32.92 -5.45 15.97
C LYS A 269 31.50 -5.92 16.26
N LEU A 270 31.15 -7.10 15.76
CA LEU A 270 29.90 -7.78 16.13
C LEU A 270 29.96 -8.12 17.63
N ASN A 271 28.81 -8.18 18.28
CA ASN A 271 28.75 -8.52 19.69
C ASN A 271 29.05 -10.02 19.86
N GLU A 272 30.12 -10.34 20.57
CA GLU A 272 30.54 -11.72 20.85
C GLU A 272 29.48 -12.56 21.57
N LYS A 273 28.52 -11.93 22.25
CA LYS A 273 27.39 -12.61 22.88
C LYS A 273 26.35 -13.10 21.88
N ILE A 274 26.26 -12.49 20.70
CA ILE A 274 25.27 -12.82 19.66
C ILE A 274 25.95 -13.71 18.62
N LYS A 275 25.73 -15.02 18.72
CA LYS A 275 26.33 -16.00 17.83
C LYS A 275 25.58 -16.06 16.51
N SER A 276 26.22 -16.57 15.46
CA SER A 276 25.55 -16.82 14.17
C SER A 276 24.32 -17.72 14.32
N SER A 277 24.35 -18.72 15.21
CA SER A 277 23.19 -19.58 15.49
C SER A 277 21.99 -18.81 16.07
N ASP A 278 22.23 -17.73 16.82
CA ASP A 278 21.15 -16.91 17.37
C ASP A 278 20.43 -16.13 16.25
N TRP A 279 21.20 -15.67 15.25
CA TRP A 279 20.64 -15.06 14.05
C TRP A 279 19.94 -16.08 13.14
N GLU A 280 20.47 -17.31 13.01
CA GLU A 280 19.78 -18.39 12.29
C GLU A 280 18.42 -18.68 12.94
N ASP A 281 18.39 -18.74 14.27
CA ASP A 281 17.16 -18.92 15.02
C ASP A 281 16.19 -17.74 14.84
N ALA A 282 16.69 -16.51 14.92
CA ALA A 282 15.88 -15.30 14.77
C ALA A 282 15.28 -15.14 13.36
N LEU A 283 15.99 -15.59 12.31
CA LEU A 283 15.59 -15.33 10.92
C LEU A 283 14.86 -16.51 10.27
N PHE A 284 15.29 -17.76 10.53
CA PHE A 284 14.91 -18.91 9.72
C PHE A 284 14.20 -20.04 10.49
N SER A 285 14.28 -20.05 11.83
CA SER A 285 13.67 -21.14 12.61
C SER A 285 12.14 -21.15 12.53
N THR A 286 11.52 -22.17 13.11
CA THR A 286 10.06 -22.23 13.28
C THR A 286 9.77 -22.65 14.70
N LYS A 287 8.95 -21.88 15.42
CA LYS A 287 8.51 -22.11 16.81
C LYS A 287 9.65 -22.28 17.83
N LYS A 288 10.86 -21.79 17.52
CA LYS A 288 12.04 -21.88 18.39
C LYS A 288 12.41 -20.55 19.05
N PHE A 289 12.25 -19.43 18.34
CA PHE A 289 12.69 -18.10 18.79
C PHE A 289 11.59 -17.35 19.56
N ASN A 290 11.11 -17.89 20.68
CA ASN A 290 9.85 -17.43 21.34
C ASN A 290 9.94 -17.17 22.86
N ASP A 291 11.13 -17.15 23.45
CA ASP A 291 11.33 -16.77 24.86
C ASP A 291 12.25 -15.55 24.97
N LYS A 292 13.56 -15.75 24.87
CA LYS A 292 14.57 -14.68 24.92
C LYS A 292 15.59 -14.83 23.80
N ASN A 293 16.13 -13.71 23.35
CA ASN A 293 17.28 -13.68 22.45
C ASN A 293 18.62 -13.78 23.21
N ALA A 294 19.72 -13.79 22.48
CA ALA A 294 21.09 -13.90 23.01
C ALA A 294 21.47 -12.81 24.03
N THR A 295 20.85 -11.64 23.94
CA THR A 295 21.09 -10.49 24.83
C THR A 295 19.99 -10.31 25.88
N GLY A 296 19.10 -11.30 26.04
CA GLY A 296 18.13 -11.40 27.12
C GLY A 296 16.81 -10.63 26.92
N GLN A 297 16.58 -10.00 25.75
CA GLN A 297 15.27 -9.39 25.46
C GLN A 297 14.25 -10.47 25.12
N LYS A 298 13.00 -10.24 25.53
CA LYS A 298 11.89 -11.12 25.20
C LYS A 298 11.64 -11.12 23.69
N VAL A 299 11.37 -12.30 23.12
CA VAL A 299 11.06 -12.49 21.70
C VAL A 299 9.84 -13.39 21.54
N TYR A 300 9.26 -13.41 20.33
CA TYR A 300 7.88 -13.87 20.15
C TYR A 300 7.64 -14.76 18.92
N GLY A 301 8.71 -15.23 18.32
CA GLY A 301 8.74 -15.93 17.04
C GLY A 301 9.88 -15.38 16.19
N SER A 302 10.36 -16.19 15.25
CA SER A 302 11.36 -15.77 14.25
C SER A 302 10.72 -14.94 13.14
N MET A 303 11.54 -14.36 12.26
CA MET A 303 11.06 -13.74 11.01
C MET A 303 10.32 -14.77 10.13
N ASN A 304 10.80 -16.01 10.05
CA ASN A 304 10.13 -17.06 9.29
C ASN A 304 8.77 -17.45 9.91
N ASP A 305 8.66 -17.53 11.24
CA ASP A 305 7.37 -17.72 11.92
C ASP A 305 6.39 -16.60 11.56
N PHE A 306 6.86 -15.35 11.56
CA PHE A 306 6.05 -14.20 11.16
C PHE A 306 5.50 -14.36 9.75
N TYR A 307 6.36 -14.63 8.75
CA TYR A 307 5.92 -14.78 7.36
C TYR A 307 5.04 -16.01 7.12
N ILE A 308 5.24 -17.10 7.86
CA ILE A 308 4.34 -18.26 7.84
C ILE A 308 2.95 -17.85 8.35
N GLU A 309 2.87 -17.13 9.47
CA GLU A 309 1.60 -16.64 10.03
C GLU A 309 0.92 -15.62 9.12
N GLN A 310 1.68 -14.72 8.48
CA GLN A 310 1.14 -13.73 7.55
C GLN A 310 0.49 -14.35 6.31
N SER A 311 0.96 -15.53 5.91
CA SER A 311 0.70 -16.10 4.58
C SER A 311 -0.07 -17.41 4.59
N ASP A 312 -0.61 -17.84 5.72
CA ASP A 312 -1.16 -19.20 5.91
C ASP A 312 -0.18 -20.29 5.44
N GLY A 313 1.12 -20.07 5.66
CA GLY A 313 2.21 -20.98 5.28
C GLY A 313 2.60 -20.97 3.80
N ILE A 314 2.02 -20.10 2.97
CA ILE A 314 2.36 -19.96 1.54
C ILE A 314 3.78 -19.43 1.36
N CYS A 315 4.23 -18.52 2.22
CA CYS A 315 5.54 -17.87 2.16
C CYS A 315 6.41 -18.32 3.33
N LYS A 316 7.62 -18.79 3.00
CA LYS A 316 8.67 -19.16 3.96
C LYS A 316 9.97 -18.43 3.62
N VAL A 317 10.78 -18.23 4.65
CA VAL A 317 12.12 -17.68 4.49
C VAL A 317 13.14 -18.73 4.93
N GLU A 318 14.03 -19.07 4.01
CA GLU A 318 15.16 -19.95 4.25
C GLU A 318 16.44 -19.20 3.93
N GLY A 319 17.57 -19.62 4.49
CA GLY A 319 18.80 -18.90 4.23
C GLY A 319 20.02 -19.48 4.89
N LYS A 320 21.10 -18.73 4.77
CA LYS A 320 22.41 -19.04 5.35
C LYS A 320 23.04 -17.78 5.89
N ILE A 321 23.67 -17.89 7.05
CA ILE A 321 24.54 -16.85 7.59
C ILE A 321 25.98 -17.16 7.19
N PHE A 322 26.59 -16.22 6.50
CA PHE A 322 27.99 -16.31 6.10
C PHE A 322 28.89 -15.91 7.27
N ALA A 323 30.15 -16.36 7.25
CA ALA A 323 31.14 -15.84 8.18
C ALA A 323 31.29 -14.33 7.94
N ALA A 324 31.52 -13.58 9.03
CA ALA A 324 31.64 -12.13 8.97
C ALA A 324 32.77 -11.68 8.03
N VAL A 325 32.58 -10.52 7.41
CA VAL A 325 33.63 -9.84 6.63
C VAL A 325 34.01 -8.54 7.32
N ALA A 326 35.31 -8.28 7.42
CA ALA A 326 35.84 -7.05 8.00
C ALA A 326 36.17 -6.06 6.87
N VAL A 327 35.42 -4.96 6.79
CA VAL A 327 35.66 -3.90 5.80
C VAL A 327 36.77 -2.95 6.27
N GLU A 328 37.40 -2.23 5.34
CA GLU A 328 38.64 -1.49 5.62
C GLU A 328 38.44 -0.16 6.34
N LYS A 329 37.32 0.54 6.10
CA LYS A 329 37.11 1.88 6.66
C LYS A 329 36.31 1.83 7.95
N LYS A 330 36.45 2.87 8.77
CA LYS A 330 35.63 3.03 9.96
C LYS A 330 34.15 3.18 9.60
N ARG A 331 33.28 2.78 10.51
CA ARG A 331 31.83 2.73 10.28
C ARG A 331 31.26 4.05 9.75
N MET A 332 31.63 5.17 10.38
CA MET A 332 31.11 6.49 9.98
C MET A 332 31.72 7.03 8.69
N GLU A 333 32.86 6.51 8.23
CA GLU A 333 33.45 6.88 6.95
C GLU A 333 32.66 6.33 5.76
N TYR A 334 31.98 5.18 5.91
CA TYR A 334 31.02 4.72 4.90
C TYR A 334 29.74 5.55 4.88
N ALA A 335 29.32 6.07 6.03
CA ALA A 335 28.11 6.87 6.12
C ALA A 335 28.25 8.21 5.37
N SER A 336 29.42 8.85 5.43
CA SER A 336 29.69 10.13 4.74
C SER A 336 30.43 9.97 3.41
N GLY A 337 30.93 8.76 3.11
CA GLY A 337 31.80 8.50 1.97
C GLY A 337 31.11 8.46 0.61
N SER A 338 31.93 8.56 -0.43
CA SER A 338 31.56 8.36 -1.83
C SER A 338 32.41 7.25 -2.45
N PRO A 339 31.83 6.32 -3.24
CA PRO A 339 30.40 6.18 -3.51
C PRO A 339 29.64 5.68 -2.26
N ARG A 340 28.35 6.06 -2.13
CA ARG A 340 27.52 5.71 -0.98
C ARG A 340 27.40 4.20 -0.72
N THR A 341 27.57 3.38 -1.76
CA THR A 341 27.44 1.92 -1.70
C THR A 341 28.78 1.20 -1.51
N ALA A 342 29.87 1.90 -1.21
CA ALA A 342 31.22 1.31 -1.09
C ALA A 342 31.29 0.14 -0.10
N ILE A 343 30.52 0.20 1.00
CA ILE A 343 30.45 -0.90 1.98
C ILE A 343 29.91 -2.19 1.37
N LEU A 344 28.93 -2.11 0.46
CA LEU A 344 28.32 -3.27 -0.18
C LEU A 344 29.28 -3.92 -1.16
N ASP A 345 29.96 -3.10 -1.97
CA ASP A 345 30.98 -3.55 -2.93
C ASP A 345 32.10 -4.33 -2.24
N GLN A 346 32.60 -3.77 -1.13
CA GLN A 346 33.68 -4.38 -0.38
C GLN A 346 33.24 -5.65 0.34
N ALA A 347 32.07 -5.64 0.98
CA ALA A 347 31.54 -6.83 1.64
C ALA A 347 31.34 -7.98 0.63
N LEU A 348 30.80 -7.70 -0.56
CA LEU A 348 30.65 -8.69 -1.63
C LEU A 348 32.01 -9.18 -2.14
N THR A 349 32.97 -8.28 -2.36
CA THR A 349 34.33 -8.63 -2.79
C THR A 349 35.00 -9.58 -1.80
N LEU A 350 34.88 -9.30 -0.50
CA LEU A 350 35.44 -10.16 0.55
C LEU A 350 34.75 -11.53 0.60
N VAL A 351 33.42 -11.58 0.48
CA VAL A 351 32.68 -12.86 0.42
C VAL A 351 33.08 -13.68 -0.80
N PHE A 352 33.13 -13.08 -2.00
CA PHE A 352 33.49 -13.82 -3.21
C PHE A 352 34.96 -14.26 -3.24
N ALA A 353 35.86 -13.47 -2.64
CA ALA A 353 37.26 -13.86 -2.49
C ALA A 353 37.42 -15.06 -1.54
N ARG A 354 36.65 -15.11 -0.44
CA ARG A 354 36.71 -16.18 0.56
C ARG A 354 35.96 -17.44 0.13
N ASP A 355 34.74 -17.29 -0.36
CA ASP A 355 33.77 -18.37 -0.55
C ASP A 355 33.60 -18.74 -2.05
N GLY A 356 34.29 -18.03 -2.95
CA GLY A 356 34.26 -18.21 -4.39
C GLY A 356 33.19 -17.38 -5.11
N GLU A 357 33.38 -17.10 -6.40
CA GLU A 357 32.49 -16.23 -7.21
C GLU A 357 31.04 -16.73 -7.32
N LYS A 358 30.79 -18.01 -6.99
CA LYS A 358 29.46 -18.64 -6.97
C LYS A 358 28.80 -18.66 -5.59
N ALA A 359 29.41 -18.06 -4.56
CA ALA A 359 28.95 -18.13 -3.17
C ALA A 359 27.49 -17.70 -2.97
N LEU A 360 27.00 -16.78 -3.79
CA LEU A 360 25.62 -16.27 -3.73
C LEU A 360 24.69 -16.87 -4.80
N GLU A 361 25.12 -17.88 -5.56
CA GLU A 361 24.22 -18.60 -6.47
C GLU A 361 23.13 -19.33 -5.68
N GLY A 362 21.88 -19.26 -6.15
CA GLY A 362 20.74 -19.91 -5.50
C GLY A 362 20.02 -19.08 -4.44
N PHE A 363 20.54 -17.91 -4.04
CA PHE A 363 19.85 -16.95 -3.18
C PHE A 363 19.07 -15.92 -4.01
N ASP A 364 17.90 -15.51 -3.53
CA ASP A 364 17.03 -14.50 -4.17
C ASP A 364 17.43 -13.05 -3.78
N GLY A 365 18.16 -12.89 -2.67
CA GLY A 365 18.66 -11.59 -2.20
C GLY A 365 19.64 -11.69 -1.04
N VAL A 366 20.18 -10.54 -0.65
CA VAL A 366 21.23 -10.42 0.38
C VAL A 366 20.75 -9.54 1.53
N PHE A 367 21.01 -9.97 2.76
CA PHE A 367 20.89 -9.17 3.97
C PHE A 367 22.29 -8.82 4.47
N PHE A 368 22.65 -7.54 4.41
CA PHE A 368 23.85 -7.04 5.08
C PHE A 368 23.53 -6.72 6.54
N LEU A 369 24.09 -7.50 7.45
CA LEU A 369 23.92 -7.34 8.89
C LEU A 369 25.17 -6.65 9.45
N TYR A 370 25.13 -5.33 9.62
CA TYR A 370 26.34 -4.59 10.02
C TYR A 370 26.50 -4.52 11.54
N ALA A 371 27.74 -4.50 12.02
CA ALA A 371 28.09 -4.48 13.43
C ALA A 371 27.65 -3.21 14.17
N GLY A 372 27.16 -3.38 15.40
CA GLY A 372 26.80 -2.30 16.32
C GLY A 372 25.33 -1.88 16.28
N SER A 373 24.95 -0.95 17.15
CA SER A 373 23.59 -0.41 17.25
C SER A 373 23.20 0.42 16.02
N ARG A 374 21.93 0.81 15.88
CA ARG A 374 21.49 1.70 14.78
C ARG A 374 22.33 2.97 14.73
N ALA A 375 22.89 3.30 13.57
CA ALA A 375 23.70 4.51 13.41
C ALA A 375 22.84 5.77 13.61
N ALA A 376 23.40 6.80 14.26
CA ALA A 376 22.77 8.10 14.43
C ALA A 376 22.92 8.94 13.15
N ILE A 377 22.13 8.61 12.13
CA ILE A 377 22.18 9.17 10.77
C ILE A 377 20.77 9.46 10.26
N THR A 378 20.66 10.22 9.17
CA THR A 378 19.38 10.57 8.54
C THR A 378 18.88 9.47 7.58
N ARG A 379 17.55 9.44 7.36
CA ARG A 379 16.92 8.56 6.37
C ARG A 379 17.51 8.80 4.98
N GLY A 380 17.75 7.72 4.23
CA GLY A 380 18.37 7.75 2.90
C GLY A 380 19.89 7.54 2.91
N ASN A 381 20.52 7.46 4.07
CA ASN A 381 21.91 7.04 4.23
C ASN A 381 22.05 5.51 4.14
N ILE A 382 23.20 5.01 3.67
CA ILE A 382 23.46 3.57 3.48
C ILE A 382 23.36 2.73 4.77
N LEU A 383 23.69 3.31 5.94
CA LEU A 383 23.58 2.58 7.22
C LEU A 383 22.21 2.73 7.88
N TRP A 384 21.30 3.51 7.30
CA TRP A 384 19.91 3.56 7.76
C TRP A 384 19.22 2.32 7.23
N PRO A 385 18.42 1.58 8.02
CA PRO A 385 17.71 0.40 7.52
C PRO A 385 16.92 0.71 6.24
N HIS A 386 17.23 -0.03 5.17
CA HIS A 386 16.55 0.11 3.88
C HIS A 386 16.78 -1.13 3.01
N LYS A 387 15.89 -1.31 2.04
CA LYS A 387 16.12 -2.12 0.83
C LYS A 387 16.74 -1.28 -0.29
N GLY A 388 17.63 -1.91 -1.08
CA GLY A 388 18.10 -1.37 -2.36
C GLY A 388 18.36 -2.44 -3.42
N PHE A 389 18.86 -1.98 -4.56
CA PHE A 389 19.50 -2.83 -5.55
C PHE A 389 20.93 -2.35 -5.73
N TYR A 390 21.86 -3.28 -5.89
CA TYR A 390 23.25 -2.98 -6.14
C TYR A 390 23.75 -3.83 -7.31
N THR A 391 24.52 -3.23 -8.22
CA THR A 391 25.12 -3.94 -9.35
C THR A 391 26.58 -4.23 -9.03
N TYR A 392 26.89 -5.49 -8.76
CA TYR A 392 28.25 -5.94 -8.48
C TYR A 392 28.78 -6.71 -9.70
N LYS A 393 29.89 -6.25 -10.29
CA LYS A 393 30.49 -6.84 -11.51
C LYS A 393 29.46 -7.18 -12.61
N GLY A 394 28.50 -6.28 -12.84
CA GLY A 394 27.43 -6.46 -13.85
C GLY A 394 26.23 -7.30 -13.41
N LYS A 395 26.27 -7.95 -12.24
CA LYS A 395 25.13 -8.70 -11.67
C LYS A 395 24.34 -7.81 -10.73
N ARG A 396 23.05 -7.63 -11.02
CA ARG A 396 22.11 -6.91 -10.14
C ARG A 396 21.68 -7.78 -8.97
N ILE A 397 21.89 -7.29 -7.76
CA ILE A 397 21.58 -7.96 -6.49
C ILE A 397 20.55 -7.12 -5.75
N ALA A 398 19.44 -7.75 -5.34
CA ALA A 398 18.51 -7.14 -4.38
C ALA A 398 19.09 -7.30 -2.98
N TYR A 399 19.09 -6.24 -2.18
CA TYR A 399 19.56 -6.31 -0.81
C TYR A 399 18.68 -5.51 0.15
N PHE A 400 18.79 -5.84 1.43
CA PHE A 400 18.49 -4.91 2.50
C PHE A 400 19.61 -4.91 3.55
N ILE A 401 19.66 -3.87 4.36
CA ILE A 401 20.72 -3.66 5.35
C ILE A 401 20.11 -3.24 6.69
N CYS A 402 20.58 -3.83 7.79
CA CYS A 402 20.15 -3.53 9.16
C CYS A 402 21.33 -3.69 10.13
N PRO A 403 21.30 -3.02 11.30
CA PRO A 403 22.26 -3.26 12.37
C PRO A 403 22.07 -4.64 13.00
N GLU A 404 23.15 -5.17 13.56
CA GLU A 404 23.16 -6.31 14.47
C GLU A 404 22.67 -5.93 15.87
N GLY A 405 22.83 -4.66 16.25
CA GLY A 405 22.23 -4.10 17.46
C GLY A 405 23.22 -3.75 18.56
N GLY A 406 24.48 -4.20 18.47
CA GLY A 406 25.50 -3.88 19.46
C GLY A 406 25.16 -4.51 20.80
N GLU A 407 24.97 -3.73 21.86
CA GLU A 407 24.67 -4.26 23.20
C GLU A 407 23.38 -5.09 23.28
N LYS A 408 22.40 -4.79 22.44
CA LYS A 408 21.12 -5.49 22.38
C LYS A 408 20.89 -5.97 20.96
N MET A 409 20.69 -7.27 20.78
CA MET A 409 20.36 -7.87 19.49
C MET A 409 19.19 -7.14 18.83
N PHE A 410 19.37 -6.77 17.57
CA PHE A 410 18.41 -5.96 16.85
C PHE A 410 17.07 -6.70 16.66
N SER A 411 15.99 -5.94 16.73
CA SER A 411 14.63 -6.46 16.67
C SER A 411 14.29 -7.04 15.31
N ILE A 412 13.66 -8.22 15.31
CA ILE A 412 13.13 -8.81 14.08
C ILE A 412 12.00 -7.98 13.46
N SER A 413 11.37 -7.07 14.20
CA SER A 413 10.27 -6.25 13.67
C SER A 413 10.74 -5.35 12.52
N VAL A 414 11.88 -4.68 12.69
CA VAL A 414 12.46 -3.82 11.63
C VAL A 414 12.99 -4.69 10.49
N ILE A 415 13.62 -5.82 10.80
CA ILE A 415 14.12 -6.76 9.78
C ILE A 415 12.96 -7.30 8.93
N ALA A 416 11.84 -7.68 9.56
CA ALA A 416 10.65 -8.16 8.88
C ALA A 416 10.03 -7.08 7.98
N HIS A 417 10.03 -5.82 8.42
CA HIS A 417 9.62 -4.67 7.60
C HIS A 417 10.49 -4.53 6.34
N GLU A 418 11.81 -4.48 6.50
CA GLU A 418 12.74 -4.36 5.36
C GLU A 418 12.65 -5.55 4.41
N PHE A 419 12.46 -6.76 4.95
CA PHE A 419 12.21 -7.95 4.15
C PHE A 419 10.87 -7.86 3.40
N GLY A 420 9.85 -7.21 3.95
CA GLY A 420 8.59 -6.94 3.25
C GLY A 420 8.80 -6.16 1.95
N HIS A 421 9.74 -5.21 1.97
CA HIS A 421 10.16 -4.53 0.74
C HIS A 421 10.89 -5.47 -0.23
N MET A 422 11.66 -6.46 0.24
CA MET A 422 12.29 -7.48 -0.61
C MET A 422 11.25 -8.28 -1.40
N LEU A 423 10.08 -8.52 -0.81
CA LEU A 423 8.93 -9.15 -1.46
C LEU A 423 8.18 -8.24 -2.44
N GLY A 424 8.44 -6.93 -2.39
CA GLY A 424 7.88 -5.92 -3.29
C GLY A 424 6.79 -5.05 -2.68
N LEU A 425 6.54 -5.14 -1.38
CA LEU A 425 5.59 -4.28 -0.68
C LEU A 425 6.17 -2.86 -0.49
N PRO A 426 5.35 -1.80 -0.64
CA PRO A 426 5.78 -0.43 -0.41
C PRO A 426 5.76 -0.03 1.06
N ASP A 427 6.36 1.12 1.35
CA ASP A 427 6.08 1.88 2.57
C ASP A 427 4.64 2.39 2.58
N LEU A 428 3.97 2.22 3.71
CA LEU A 428 2.59 2.63 3.99
C LEU A 428 2.51 3.58 5.21
N TYR A 429 3.61 4.27 5.51
CA TYR A 429 3.66 5.32 6.52
C TYR A 429 2.88 6.55 6.09
N ALA A 430 2.42 7.31 7.08
CA ALA A 430 1.90 8.63 6.85
C ALA A 430 3.00 9.53 6.29
N ARG A 431 2.66 10.36 5.31
CA ARG A 431 3.54 11.39 4.78
C ARG A 431 2.81 12.72 4.86
N PRO A 432 2.96 13.48 5.94
CA PRO A 432 2.25 14.75 6.14
C PRO A 432 2.45 15.76 4.99
N GLU A 433 3.56 15.64 4.27
CA GLU A 433 3.88 16.43 3.08
C GLU A 433 3.13 16.00 1.81
N VAL A 434 2.45 14.85 1.82
CA VAL A 434 1.67 14.32 0.70
C VAL A 434 0.18 14.30 1.06
N PRO A 435 -0.68 15.00 0.30
CA PRO A 435 -2.13 14.93 0.50
C PRO A 435 -2.63 13.48 0.46
N ASP A 436 -3.60 13.17 1.33
CA ASP A 436 -4.30 11.88 1.39
C ASP A 436 -3.40 10.66 1.68
N MET A 437 -2.21 10.89 2.26
CA MET A 437 -1.30 9.84 2.78
C MET A 437 -1.30 9.81 4.30
N GLU A 438 -2.40 9.34 4.87
CA GLU A 438 -2.64 9.28 6.31
C GLU A 438 -1.87 8.13 6.98
N GLY A 439 -1.43 7.15 6.19
CA GLY A 439 -0.69 5.99 6.66
C GLY A 439 -1.57 4.97 7.36
N LEU A 440 -1.03 3.77 7.59
CA LEU A 440 -1.77 2.68 8.25
C LEU A 440 -1.43 2.53 9.74
N GLY A 441 -0.55 3.39 10.28
CA GLY A 441 -0.18 3.40 11.69
C GLY A 441 0.33 2.05 12.21
N ARG A 442 -0.04 1.73 13.45
CA ARG A 442 0.37 0.50 14.15
C ARG A 442 -0.39 -0.76 13.69
N TRP A 443 -1.18 -0.67 12.62
CA TRP A 443 -2.04 -1.75 12.13
C TRP A 443 -1.44 -2.52 10.94
N CYS A 444 -0.29 -2.08 10.44
CA CYS A 444 0.42 -2.75 9.36
C CYS A 444 1.93 -2.71 9.56
N SER A 445 2.59 -3.85 9.42
CA SER A 445 4.05 -3.93 9.46
C SER A 445 4.76 -3.11 8.37
N MET A 446 4.09 -2.77 7.26
CA MET A 446 4.63 -1.84 6.25
C MET A 446 4.43 -0.35 6.60
N SER A 447 3.91 -0.06 7.79
CA SER A 447 3.73 1.28 8.35
C SER A 447 4.36 1.31 9.76
N ASN A 448 3.78 2.03 10.73
CA ASN A 448 4.29 2.12 12.10
C ASN A 448 4.03 0.88 12.96
N GLY A 449 3.94 -0.30 12.35
CA GLY A 449 3.69 -1.60 12.99
C GLY A 449 4.84 -2.19 13.82
N GLU A 450 5.79 -1.37 14.27
CA GLU A 450 6.79 -1.80 15.23
C GLU A 450 6.13 -1.87 16.62
N GLY A 451 5.92 -3.11 17.11
CA GLY A 451 5.49 -3.33 18.49
C GLY A 451 6.50 -2.72 19.45
N LEU A 452 5.99 -2.13 20.54
CA LEU A 452 6.80 -1.43 21.56
C LEU A 452 7.89 -2.32 22.20
N ASP A 453 7.78 -3.63 22.02
CA ASP A 453 8.64 -4.69 22.55
C ASP A 453 9.39 -5.48 21.46
N GLY A 454 9.40 -4.99 20.22
CA GLY A 454 10.08 -5.65 19.10
C GLY A 454 9.29 -6.77 18.43
N ARG A 455 8.01 -6.98 18.81
CA ARG A 455 7.08 -7.85 18.08
C ARG A 455 6.52 -7.12 16.83
N PRO A 456 6.66 -7.65 15.61
CA PRO A 456 5.95 -7.09 14.45
C PRO A 456 4.44 -7.35 14.56
N VAL A 457 3.62 -6.51 13.93
CA VAL A 457 2.17 -6.71 13.75
C VAL A 457 1.88 -7.28 12.36
N HIS A 458 0.71 -7.87 12.12
CA HIS A 458 0.42 -8.38 10.78
C HIS A 458 0.42 -7.26 9.73
N PHE A 459 0.66 -7.65 8.48
CA PHE A 459 0.36 -6.82 7.33
C PHE A 459 -1.15 -6.59 7.21
N SER A 460 -1.53 -5.46 6.59
CA SER A 460 -2.93 -5.20 6.26
C SER A 460 -3.47 -6.18 5.22
N ALA A 461 -4.79 -6.35 5.17
CA ALA A 461 -5.47 -7.10 4.13
C ALA A 461 -5.01 -6.72 2.71
N TRP A 462 -4.76 -5.43 2.47
CA TRP A 462 -4.25 -4.96 1.18
C TRP A 462 -2.87 -5.56 0.85
N CYS A 463 -1.92 -5.53 1.80
CA CYS A 463 -0.60 -6.15 1.60
C CYS A 463 -0.72 -7.65 1.32
N LYS A 464 -1.57 -8.35 2.09
CA LYS A 464 -1.83 -9.79 1.88
C LYS A 464 -2.44 -10.05 0.50
N GLU A 465 -3.35 -9.19 0.02
CA GLU A 465 -3.97 -9.29 -1.31
C GLU A 465 -2.92 -9.09 -2.40
N GLN A 466 -2.08 -8.05 -2.29
CA GLN A 466 -0.99 -7.82 -3.24
C GLN A 466 -0.09 -9.05 -3.35
N MET A 467 0.30 -9.61 -2.20
CA MET A 467 1.14 -10.81 -2.16
C MET A 467 0.43 -12.07 -2.68
N GLY A 468 -0.90 -12.08 -2.76
CA GLY A 468 -1.70 -13.26 -3.10
C GLY A 468 -1.81 -14.26 -1.95
N TRP A 469 -1.58 -13.80 -0.72
CA TRP A 469 -1.74 -14.58 0.51
C TRP A 469 -3.18 -14.60 1.01
N THR A 470 -3.96 -13.60 0.59
CA THR A 470 -5.42 -13.64 0.66
C THR A 470 -6.01 -13.46 -0.74
N VAL A 471 -7.14 -14.09 -0.96
CA VAL A 471 -8.04 -13.81 -2.08
C VAL A 471 -9.33 -13.30 -1.44
N PRO A 472 -9.52 -11.97 -1.35
CA PRO A 472 -10.69 -11.41 -0.69
C PRO A 472 -11.98 -11.85 -1.38
N THR A 473 -13.00 -12.17 -0.59
CA THR A 473 -14.33 -12.47 -1.12
C THR A 473 -14.98 -11.18 -1.60
N MET A 474 -15.18 -11.06 -2.91
CA MET A 474 -15.92 -9.96 -3.49
C MET A 474 -17.41 -10.12 -3.22
N ILE A 475 -17.96 -9.26 -2.38
CA ILE A 475 -19.39 -9.28 -2.07
C ILE A 475 -20.16 -8.31 -2.96
N ASP A 476 -21.43 -8.62 -3.21
CA ASP A 476 -22.33 -7.76 -3.95
C ASP A 476 -23.06 -6.79 -3.01
N PRO A 477 -22.69 -5.49 -2.95
CA PRO A 477 -23.36 -4.51 -2.10
C PRO A 477 -24.76 -4.10 -2.63
N ARG A 478 -25.16 -4.50 -3.84
CA ARG A 478 -26.52 -4.26 -4.36
C ARG A 478 -27.57 -5.12 -3.65
N VAL A 479 -27.13 -6.22 -3.06
CA VAL A 479 -27.97 -7.09 -2.23
C VAL A 479 -27.65 -6.80 -0.78
N GLN A 480 -28.67 -6.41 -0.01
CA GLN A 480 -28.51 -6.25 1.42
C GLN A 480 -28.24 -7.60 2.07
N GLN A 481 -27.20 -7.67 2.89
CA GLN A 481 -26.74 -8.90 3.51
C GLN A 481 -26.39 -8.66 4.98
N LYS A 482 -26.66 -9.68 5.81
CA LYS A 482 -26.16 -9.76 7.17
C LYS A 482 -24.97 -10.71 7.16
N LEU A 483 -23.77 -10.23 7.49
CA LEU A 483 -22.53 -10.99 7.36
C LEU A 483 -21.81 -11.13 8.70
N ILE A 484 -21.13 -12.25 8.88
CA ILE A 484 -20.18 -12.51 9.96
C ILE A 484 -18.80 -12.76 9.34
N ILE A 485 -17.81 -12.02 9.80
CA ILE A 485 -16.40 -12.18 9.43
C ILE A 485 -15.60 -12.69 10.62
N SER A 486 -14.82 -13.75 10.40
CA SER A 486 -13.94 -14.30 11.44
C SER A 486 -12.61 -13.54 11.48
N PRO A 487 -11.85 -13.62 12.58
CA PRO A 487 -10.53 -13.00 12.64
C PRO A 487 -9.59 -13.55 11.57
N ILE A 488 -8.90 -12.67 10.86
CA ILE A 488 -8.04 -13.03 9.72
C ILE A 488 -6.81 -13.84 10.16
N GLU A 489 -6.36 -13.72 11.41
CA GLU A 489 -5.26 -14.49 11.99
C GLU A 489 -5.58 -16.00 12.09
N GLY A 490 -6.84 -16.39 11.91
CA GLY A 490 -7.25 -17.79 11.82
C GLY A 490 -7.19 -18.35 10.40
N LYS A 491 -7.45 -17.52 9.39
CA LYS A 491 -7.49 -17.90 7.97
C LYS A 491 -7.53 -16.64 7.10
N ASN A 492 -6.55 -16.46 6.23
CA ASN A 492 -6.45 -15.27 5.38
C ASN A 492 -7.64 -15.11 4.41
N SER A 493 -8.43 -16.14 4.14
CA SER A 493 -9.66 -16.02 3.32
C SER A 493 -10.79 -15.24 4.00
N GLU A 494 -10.68 -14.96 5.30
CA GLU A 494 -11.62 -14.12 6.07
C GLU A 494 -11.33 -12.64 5.79
N CYS A 495 -11.45 -12.27 4.52
CA CYS A 495 -11.30 -10.92 4.03
C CYS A 495 -12.37 -10.66 2.98
N ILE A 496 -13.02 -9.50 3.07
CA ILE A 496 -14.08 -9.09 2.15
C ILE A 496 -13.58 -7.91 1.32
N LYS A 497 -13.92 -7.90 0.03
CA LYS A 497 -13.67 -6.78 -0.89
C LYS A 497 -14.98 -6.26 -1.44
N ILE A 498 -15.13 -4.93 -1.44
CA ILE A 498 -16.36 -4.26 -1.84
C ILE A 498 -15.99 -3.19 -2.86
N PRO A 499 -16.27 -3.40 -4.16
CA PRO A 499 -16.10 -2.35 -5.15
C PRO A 499 -17.12 -1.25 -4.87
N VAL A 500 -16.65 -0.01 -4.69
CA VAL A 500 -17.52 1.16 -4.61
C VAL A 500 -17.48 2.01 -5.87
N ARG A 501 -16.56 1.68 -6.77
CA ARG A 501 -16.58 2.14 -8.15
C ARG A 501 -16.60 0.97 -9.12
N PRO A 502 -17.33 1.11 -10.25
CA PRO A 502 -17.30 0.11 -11.31
C PRO A 502 -15.87 -0.15 -11.80
N ASP A 503 -15.08 0.92 -12.03
CA ASP A 503 -13.71 0.87 -12.58
C ASP A 503 -12.66 0.22 -11.65
N GLY A 504 -13.03 -0.20 -10.45
CA GLY A 504 -12.13 -0.79 -9.46
C GLY A 504 -11.08 0.18 -8.90
N THR A 505 -11.13 1.46 -9.27
CA THR A 505 -10.17 2.47 -8.77
C THR A 505 -10.48 2.91 -7.34
N GLU A 506 -11.66 2.56 -6.82
CA GLU A 506 -11.99 2.72 -5.40
C GLU A 506 -12.78 1.51 -4.89
N TYR A 507 -12.32 0.94 -3.78
CA TYR A 507 -12.96 -0.19 -3.11
C TYR A 507 -12.64 -0.19 -1.63
N PHE A 508 -13.44 -0.92 -0.85
CA PHE A 508 -13.12 -1.21 0.55
C PHE A 508 -12.62 -2.65 0.70
N LEU A 509 -11.62 -2.84 1.56
CA LEU A 509 -11.25 -4.14 2.11
C LEU A 509 -11.65 -4.18 3.58
N LEU A 510 -12.27 -5.28 3.99
CA LEU A 510 -12.67 -5.53 5.37
C LEU A 510 -11.87 -6.71 5.90
N GLU A 511 -11.25 -6.54 7.06
CA GLU A 511 -10.66 -7.63 7.83
C GLU A 511 -10.97 -7.45 9.31
N ASN A 512 -11.18 -8.56 10.02
CA ASN A 512 -11.34 -8.54 11.46
C ASN A 512 -10.03 -8.97 12.12
N ARG A 513 -9.57 -8.21 13.11
CA ARG A 513 -8.29 -8.40 13.79
C ARG A 513 -8.49 -8.58 15.29
N ILE A 514 -7.76 -9.52 15.88
CA ILE A 514 -7.78 -9.80 17.32
C ILE A 514 -6.36 -9.87 17.89
N LYS A 515 -6.22 -9.77 19.21
CA LYS A 515 -4.94 -9.86 19.91
C LYS A 515 -4.48 -11.32 19.98
N LYS A 516 -4.03 -11.86 18.84
CA LYS A 516 -3.57 -13.24 18.69
C LYS A 516 -2.27 -13.29 17.89
N GLY A 517 -1.38 -14.22 18.24
CA GLY A 517 -0.13 -14.43 17.49
C GLY A 517 0.76 -13.19 17.50
N PHE A 518 1.20 -12.74 16.33
CA PHE A 518 1.98 -11.51 16.19
C PHE A 518 1.17 -10.23 16.48
N ASP A 519 -0.15 -10.30 16.39
CA ASP A 519 -1.05 -9.18 16.72
C ASP A 519 -1.42 -9.06 18.20
N GLN A 520 -0.85 -9.88 19.08
CA GLN A 520 -1.14 -9.88 20.52
C GLN A 520 -1.03 -8.50 21.20
N ASN A 521 -0.20 -7.60 20.63
CA ASN A 521 0.04 -6.26 21.15
C ASN A 521 -0.74 -5.16 20.42
N LEU A 522 -1.70 -5.51 19.56
CA LEU A 522 -2.58 -4.51 18.95
C LEU A 522 -3.30 -3.70 20.04
N PRO A 523 -3.51 -2.40 19.80
CA PRO A 523 -4.16 -1.54 20.79
C PRO A 523 -5.65 -1.89 20.94
N GLY A 524 -6.35 -2.18 19.84
CA GLY A 524 -7.76 -2.59 19.82
C GLY A 524 -8.00 -3.86 19.01
N GLU A 525 -9.23 -4.37 19.05
CA GLU A 525 -9.70 -5.56 18.31
C GLU A 525 -11.01 -5.23 17.62
N GLY A 526 -11.25 -5.83 16.46
CA GLY A 526 -12.49 -5.67 15.70
C GLY A 526 -12.26 -5.50 14.21
N LEU A 527 -13.26 -4.96 13.53
CA LEU A 527 -13.27 -4.78 12.09
C LEU A 527 -12.45 -3.56 11.69
N LEU A 528 -11.41 -3.77 10.90
CA LEU A 528 -10.70 -2.74 10.17
C LEU A 528 -11.32 -2.59 8.77
N ILE A 529 -11.52 -1.35 8.36
CA ILE A 529 -12.03 -1.00 7.03
C ILE A 529 -10.92 -0.23 6.32
N TRP A 530 -10.41 -0.77 5.22
CA TRP A 530 -9.40 -0.12 4.39
C TRP A 530 -10.07 0.46 3.16
N ARG A 531 -10.03 1.77 2.96
CA ARG A 531 -10.35 2.36 1.65
C ARG A 531 -9.13 2.26 0.77
N VAL A 532 -9.31 1.74 -0.44
CA VAL A 532 -8.25 1.71 -1.44
C VAL A 532 -8.65 2.61 -2.60
N VAL A 533 -7.85 3.65 -2.87
CA VAL A 533 -8.05 4.59 -3.98
C VAL A 533 -6.82 4.53 -4.89
N ASP A 534 -6.99 4.21 -6.17
CA ASP A 534 -5.89 4.01 -7.14
C ASP A 534 -4.81 3.05 -6.63
N GLY A 535 -5.24 1.96 -5.99
CA GLY A 535 -4.34 0.98 -5.40
C GLY A 535 -3.62 1.42 -4.13
N LYS A 536 -3.92 2.60 -3.58
CA LYS A 536 -3.37 3.11 -2.31
C LYS A 536 -4.34 2.85 -1.16
N PRO A 537 -3.94 2.08 -0.13
CA PRO A 537 -4.78 1.84 1.03
C PRO A 537 -4.68 3.00 2.04
N ASN A 538 -5.82 3.37 2.62
CA ASN A 538 -5.99 4.23 3.78
C ASN A 538 -6.88 3.50 4.81
N LEU A 539 -6.64 3.72 6.10
CA LEU A 539 -7.42 3.12 7.17
C LEU A 539 -8.58 4.04 7.54
N GLU A 540 -9.81 3.53 7.47
CA GLU A 540 -11.01 4.24 7.91
C GLU A 540 -11.18 4.00 9.41
N GLU A 541 -10.78 4.99 10.21
CA GLU A 541 -10.70 4.85 11.66
C GLU A 541 -12.03 5.16 12.32
N SER A 542 -12.54 4.26 13.15
CA SER A 542 -13.87 4.39 13.77
C SER A 542 -14.07 5.69 14.56
N HIS A 543 -13.03 6.29 15.13
CA HIS A 543 -13.09 7.59 15.82
C HIS A 543 -13.14 8.82 14.89
N GLY A 544 -12.91 8.65 13.58
CA GLY A 544 -13.11 9.70 12.57
C GLY A 544 -12.09 10.83 12.56
N ILE A 545 -10.87 10.60 13.04
CA ILE A 545 -9.81 11.63 13.01
C ILE A 545 -9.02 11.43 11.72
N ALA A 546 -9.19 12.33 10.76
CA ALA A 546 -8.43 12.29 9.52
C ALA A 546 -6.96 12.73 9.69
N GLY A 547 -6.17 12.43 8.67
CA GLY A 547 -4.79 12.86 8.51
C GLY A 547 -3.75 11.96 9.17
N PRO A 548 -2.45 12.28 9.01
CA PRO A 548 -1.32 11.49 9.50
C PRO A 548 -1.31 11.12 10.99
N ALA A 549 -2.06 11.88 11.80
CA ALA A 549 -2.17 11.64 13.24
C ALA A 549 -3.28 10.64 13.59
N GLY A 550 -4.25 10.43 12.69
CA GLY A 550 -5.41 9.56 12.87
C GLY A 550 -5.02 8.20 13.46
N PRO A 551 -4.14 7.42 12.82
CA PRO A 551 -3.86 6.05 13.25
C PRO A 551 -3.18 5.95 14.61
N GLY A 552 -2.65 7.07 15.11
CA GLY A 552 -2.00 7.18 16.41
C GLY A 552 -2.86 7.84 17.50
N ARG A 553 -4.03 8.39 17.17
CA ARG A 553 -4.95 9.06 18.10
C ARG A 553 -6.03 8.07 18.52
N PHE A 554 -6.22 7.86 19.82
CA PHE A 554 -7.21 6.89 20.35
C PHE A 554 -7.14 5.51 19.67
N PRO A 555 -5.97 4.85 19.69
CA PRO A 555 -5.75 3.63 18.90
C PRO A 555 -6.68 2.47 19.31
N GLU A 556 -7.22 2.45 20.52
CA GLU A 556 -8.23 1.46 20.93
C GLU A 556 -9.60 1.66 20.24
N SER A 557 -9.84 2.86 19.70
CA SER A 557 -11.07 3.25 18.99
C SER A 557 -10.90 3.31 17.48
N VAL A 558 -9.84 2.69 16.92
CA VAL A 558 -9.65 2.58 15.47
C VAL A 558 -10.54 1.48 14.88
N PRO A 559 -10.56 0.24 15.41
CA PRO A 559 -11.44 -0.80 14.87
C PRO A 559 -12.92 -0.52 15.16
N TYR A 560 -13.79 -1.07 14.32
CA TYR A 560 -15.23 -1.10 14.55
C TYR A 560 -15.67 -2.39 15.30
N PRO A 561 -16.70 -2.30 16.14
CA PRO A 561 -17.27 -1.07 16.66
C PRO A 561 -16.34 -0.43 17.70
N SER A 562 -16.36 0.89 17.79
CA SER A 562 -15.78 1.64 18.91
C SER A 562 -16.88 2.30 19.73
N LYS A 563 -16.50 2.91 20.87
CA LYS A 563 -17.43 3.76 21.64
C LYS A 563 -17.97 4.95 20.83
N SER A 564 -17.21 5.38 19.83
CA SER A 564 -17.54 6.52 18.98
C SER A 564 -18.47 6.13 17.84
N ASN A 565 -18.29 4.92 17.28
CA ASN A 565 -18.98 4.54 16.07
C ASN A 565 -19.10 3.01 15.89
N SER A 566 -20.32 2.56 15.57
CA SER A 566 -20.65 1.18 15.20
C SER A 566 -21.22 1.07 13.78
N ASN A 567 -21.09 2.13 12.98
CA ASN A 567 -21.59 2.20 11.61
C ASN A 567 -20.56 2.90 10.71
N PHE A 568 -20.48 2.49 9.45
CA PHE A 568 -19.70 3.16 8.42
C PHE A 568 -20.60 3.40 7.22
N THR A 569 -21.05 4.64 7.09
CA THR A 569 -22.08 5.09 6.15
C THR A 569 -21.68 6.45 5.56
N PRO A 570 -22.36 6.96 4.53
CA PRO A 570 -22.13 8.30 3.99
C PRO A 570 -22.36 9.39 5.04
N MET A 571 -23.20 9.11 6.03
CA MET A 571 -23.61 10.04 7.08
C MET A 571 -22.72 9.97 8.34
N THR A 572 -21.77 9.04 8.41
CA THR A 572 -20.86 8.93 9.56
C THR A 572 -19.54 9.66 9.32
N THR A 573 -18.81 9.92 10.40
CA THR A 573 -17.38 10.24 10.35
C THR A 573 -16.62 9.08 10.99
N PRO A 574 -15.75 8.37 10.26
CA PRO A 574 -15.43 8.58 8.85
C PRO A 574 -16.59 8.15 7.94
N THR A 575 -16.62 8.70 6.73
CA THR A 575 -17.72 8.55 5.77
C THR A 575 -17.42 7.44 4.78
N SER A 576 -18.39 6.62 4.41
CA SER A 576 -18.23 5.66 3.32
C SER A 576 -18.44 6.26 1.92
N THR A 577 -18.74 7.57 1.84
CA THR A 577 -18.91 8.28 0.57
C THR A 577 -17.64 8.15 -0.26
N PRO A 578 -17.70 7.69 -1.52
CA PRO A 578 -16.54 7.56 -2.39
C PRO A 578 -15.83 8.91 -2.59
N VAL A 579 -14.50 8.90 -2.50
CA VAL A 579 -13.67 10.10 -2.72
C VAL A 579 -13.69 10.50 -4.20
N LYS A 580 -13.84 9.52 -5.09
CA LYS A 580 -13.92 9.76 -6.53
C LYS A 580 -15.37 9.83 -7.02
N GLN A 581 -15.64 10.79 -7.90
CA GLN A 581 -16.97 11.01 -8.51
C GLN A 581 -17.50 9.79 -9.26
N GLY A 582 -18.72 9.35 -8.95
CA GLY A 582 -19.36 8.20 -9.60
C GLY A 582 -19.14 6.87 -8.90
N GLY A 583 -18.69 6.89 -7.64
CA GLY A 583 -18.82 5.74 -6.76
C GLY A 583 -20.18 5.71 -6.05
N TRP A 584 -20.55 4.54 -5.51
CA TRP A 584 -21.78 4.34 -4.77
C TRP A 584 -21.58 4.40 -3.24
N PRO A 585 -22.48 5.08 -2.51
CA PRO A 585 -22.44 5.14 -1.05
C PRO A 585 -22.69 3.75 -0.45
N LEU A 586 -21.73 3.23 0.30
CA LEU A 586 -21.83 1.94 0.97
C LEU A 586 -22.37 2.11 2.39
N HIS A 587 -23.27 1.24 2.85
CA HIS A 587 -23.69 1.18 4.24
C HIS A 587 -23.15 -0.09 4.86
N ILE A 588 -22.32 0.05 5.89
CA ILE A 588 -21.96 -1.02 6.81
C ILE A 588 -22.52 -0.62 8.17
N THR A 589 -23.63 -1.22 8.57
CA THR A 589 -24.35 -0.82 9.78
C THR A 589 -24.43 -1.94 10.80
N ASN A 590 -24.78 -1.59 12.02
CA ASN A 590 -24.95 -2.54 13.12
C ASN A 590 -23.71 -3.44 13.30
N ILE A 591 -22.53 -2.83 13.27
CA ILE A 591 -21.27 -3.55 13.47
C ILE A 591 -21.18 -3.95 14.94
N GLN A 592 -21.09 -5.25 15.21
CA GLN A 592 -21.09 -5.82 16.55
C GLN A 592 -19.97 -6.85 16.65
N ARG A 593 -19.16 -6.72 17.71
CA ARG A 593 -18.16 -7.73 18.05
C ARG A 593 -18.82 -8.83 18.90
N LEU A 594 -18.64 -10.07 18.49
CA LEU A 594 -19.13 -11.25 19.20
C LEU A 594 -18.10 -11.69 20.27
N PRO A 595 -18.52 -12.40 21.35
CA PRO A 595 -17.64 -12.86 22.43
C PRO A 595 -16.51 -13.77 21.97
N ASP A 596 -16.70 -14.50 20.87
CA ASP A 596 -15.69 -15.38 20.27
C ASP A 596 -14.70 -14.64 19.35
N GLY A 597 -14.81 -13.31 19.27
CA GLY A 597 -13.94 -12.44 18.49
C GLY A 597 -14.37 -12.24 17.04
N ARG A 598 -15.40 -12.92 16.54
CA ARG A 598 -15.98 -12.63 15.21
C ARG A 598 -16.67 -11.26 15.22
N VAL A 599 -16.88 -10.68 14.04
CA VAL A 599 -17.64 -9.44 13.88
C VAL A 599 -18.83 -9.67 12.96
N ALA A 600 -20.01 -9.29 13.44
CA ALA A 600 -21.26 -9.31 12.70
C ALA A 600 -21.62 -7.89 12.23
N PHE A 601 -22.11 -7.73 11.00
CA PHE A 601 -22.54 -6.45 10.46
C PHE A 601 -23.59 -6.63 9.37
N GLN A 602 -24.28 -5.55 9.01
CA GLN A 602 -25.17 -5.48 7.86
C GLN A 602 -24.50 -4.66 6.77
N ILE A 603 -24.66 -5.06 5.51
CA ILE A 603 -24.04 -4.39 4.38
C ILE A 603 -24.97 -4.25 3.18
N GLY A 604 -24.90 -3.09 2.50
CA GLY A 604 -25.55 -2.84 1.22
C GLY A 604 -25.45 -1.37 0.81
N TYR A 605 -26.02 -0.97 -0.32
CA TYR A 605 -26.28 0.44 -0.61
C TYR A 605 -27.55 0.92 0.12
N GLU A 606 -27.60 2.15 0.64
CA GLU A 606 -28.87 2.72 1.13
C GLU A 606 -29.75 3.09 -0.07
N PHE A 607 -30.99 2.62 -0.02
CA PHE A 607 -32.12 2.86 -0.92
C PHE A 607 -32.01 2.22 -2.33
N TYR A 608 -32.64 1.04 -2.44
CA TYR A 608 -33.86 0.94 -3.25
C TYR A 608 -35.08 1.13 -2.35
#